data_AF-A0A499VQ93-F1
#
_entry.id   AF-A0A499VQ93-F1
#
_cell.length_a   1.000
_cell.length_b   1.000
_cell.length_c   1.000
_cell.angle_alpha   90.00
_cell.angle_beta   90.00
_cell.angle_gamma   90.00
#
_symmetry.space_group_name_H-M   'P 1'
#
loop_
_entity.id
_entity.type
_entity.pdbx_description
1 polymer ?
#
loop_
_entity_poly.entity_id
_entity_poly.type
_entity_poly.pdbx_seq_one_letter_code
_entity_poly.pdbx_strand_id
1 'polypeptide(L)'
;MTVNPAHTALWPAPHASGAVDATVHVPGSKSVTNRALVLAALASEPGWLRRPLRSRDTLLMAARAARDGRRYRGNGVLQLLRRGRLGRLR
;
A
#
# COMPACT_ATOMS: atom_id res chain seq x y z
N MET A 1 28.43 -8.18 -1.31
CA MET A 1 27.49 -7.04 -1.12
C MET A 1 27.86 -5.97 -2.14
N THR A 2 27.11 -5.85 -3.22
CA THR A 2 27.34 -4.80 -4.22
C THR A 2 26.68 -3.52 -3.74
N VAL A 3 27.49 -2.55 -3.29
CA VAL A 3 27.00 -1.20 -2.99
C VAL A 3 26.63 -0.53 -4.31
N ASN A 4 25.35 -0.18 -4.47
CA ASN A 4 24.90 0.62 -5.60
C ASN A 4 25.42 2.05 -5.41
N PRO A 5 26.29 2.58 -6.28
CA PRO A 5 26.89 3.91 -6.11
C PRO A 5 25.86 5.05 -6.07
N ALA A 6 24.64 4.82 -6.58
CA ALA A 6 23.53 5.77 -6.46
C ALA A 6 23.04 5.98 -5.02
N HIS A 7 23.32 5.07 -4.08
CA HIS A 7 22.97 5.25 -2.65
C HIS A 7 23.91 6.19 -1.89
N THR A 8 25.07 6.55 -2.46
CA THR A 8 26.06 7.40 -1.78
C THR A 8 25.82 8.89 -2.06
N ALA A 9 25.07 9.22 -3.12
CA ALA A 9 24.69 10.60 -3.39
C ALA A 9 23.68 11.10 -2.35
N LEU A 10 24.10 12.03 -1.49
CA LEU A 10 23.24 12.61 -0.47
C LEU A 10 22.24 13.58 -1.10
N TRP A 11 20.98 13.51 -0.66
CA TRP A 11 19.98 14.52 -1.00
C TRP A 11 20.22 15.79 -0.17
N PRO A 12 20.42 16.97 -0.78
CA PRO A 12 20.65 18.20 -0.03
C PRO A 12 19.36 18.66 0.66
N ALA A 13 19.36 18.65 1.99
CA ALA A 13 18.22 19.12 2.77
C ALA A 13 18.08 20.66 2.64
N PRO A 14 16.88 21.20 2.32
CA PRO A 14 16.67 22.63 2.21
C PRO A 14 16.73 23.30 3.59
N HIS A 15 17.37 24.46 3.66
CA HIS A 15 17.38 25.32 4.85
C HIS A 15 16.27 26.37 4.75
N ALA A 16 15.54 26.57 5.84
CA ALA A 16 14.58 27.65 5.92
C ALA A 16 15.31 28.98 6.21
N SER A 17 15.10 30.00 5.39
CA SER A 17 15.63 31.36 5.61
C SER A 17 14.82 32.18 6.63
N GLY A 18 13.72 31.61 7.12
CA GLY A 18 12.80 32.20 8.11
C GLY A 18 11.90 31.13 8.72
N ALA A 19 10.88 31.55 9.47
CA ALA A 19 9.91 30.63 10.07
C ALA A 19 9.13 29.86 8.97
N VAL A 20 8.96 28.55 9.18
CA VAL A 20 8.14 27.71 8.29
C VAL A 20 6.69 27.75 8.77
N ASP A 21 5.82 28.32 7.94
CA ASP A 21 4.36 28.29 8.14
C ASP A 21 3.72 27.54 6.96
N ALA A 22 3.27 26.32 7.21
CA ALA A 22 2.68 25.46 6.19
C ALA A 22 1.71 24.44 6.79
N THR A 23 0.62 24.19 6.06
CA THR A 23 -0.25 23.04 6.30
C THR A 23 -0.02 22.01 5.20
N VAL A 24 0.35 20.79 5.59
CA VAL A 24 0.67 19.71 4.64
C VAL A 24 -0.25 18.52 4.87
N HIS A 25 -0.87 18.03 3.80
CA HIS A 25 -1.62 16.78 3.86
C HIS A 25 -0.65 15.59 3.80
N VAL A 26 -0.51 14.89 4.92
CA VAL A 26 0.29 13.66 4.98
C VAL A 26 -0.52 12.48 4.42
N PRO A 27 0.09 11.59 3.61
CA PRO A 27 -0.56 10.37 3.15
C PRO A 27 -1.09 9.49 4.31
N GLY A 28 -1.96 8.53 3.97
CA GLY A 28 -2.56 7.63 4.95
C GLY A 28 -1.53 6.81 5.76
N SER A 29 -1.97 6.27 6.90
CA SER A 29 -1.08 5.52 7.79
C SER A 29 -0.66 4.16 7.20
N LYS A 30 0.65 3.90 7.24
CA LYS A 30 1.26 2.61 6.90
C LYS A 30 0.70 1.48 7.76
N SER A 31 0.70 1.65 9.09
CA SER A 31 0.26 0.62 10.03
C SER A 31 -1.24 0.36 9.95
N VAL A 32 -2.06 1.38 9.65
CA VAL A 32 -3.50 1.18 9.39
C VAL A 32 -3.69 0.40 8.09
N THR A 33 -3.01 0.80 7.02
CA THR A 33 -3.09 0.12 5.71
C THR A 33 -2.67 -1.35 5.83
N ASN A 34 -1.58 -1.63 6.53
CA ASN A 34 -1.10 -3.00 6.74
C ASN A 34 -2.03 -3.85 7.60
N ARG A 35 -2.58 -3.30 8.69
CA ARG A 35 -3.57 -4.01 9.51
C ARG A 35 -4.82 -4.34 8.71
N ALA A 36 -5.31 -3.38 7.95
CA ALA A 36 -6.50 -3.57 7.13
C ALA A 36 -6.26 -4.58 5.99
N LEU A 37 -5.05 -4.65 5.42
CA LEU A 37 -4.63 -5.70 4.50
C LEU A 37 -4.68 -7.11 5.12
N VAL A 38 -4.20 -7.27 6.36
CA VAL A 38 -4.26 -8.56 7.09
C VAL A 38 -5.70 -8.95 7.37
N LEU A 39 -6.51 -8.03 7.90
CA LEU A 39 -7.92 -8.29 8.18
C LEU A 39 -8.69 -8.70 6.91
N ALA A 40 -8.45 -8.02 5.79
CA ALA A 40 -9.08 -8.37 4.53
C ALA A 40 -8.64 -9.74 4.01
N ALA A 41 -7.39 -10.15 4.23
CA ALA A 41 -6.92 -11.48 3.86
C ALA A 41 -7.65 -12.59 4.66
N LEU A 42 -7.89 -12.35 5.95
CA LEU A 42 -8.59 -13.26 6.87
C LEU A 42 -10.11 -13.27 6.71
N ALA A 43 -10.69 -12.21 6.14
CA ALA A 43 -12.14 -12.09 5.99
C ALA A 43 -12.72 -13.17 5.06
N SER A 44 -13.84 -13.76 5.47
CA SER A 44 -14.60 -14.73 4.66
C SER A 44 -15.18 -14.10 3.39
N GLU A 45 -15.62 -12.85 3.49
CA GLU A 45 -16.24 -12.10 2.40
C GLU A 45 -15.29 -11.06 1.77
N PRO A 46 -15.48 -10.70 0.49
CA PRO A 46 -14.72 -9.63 -0.15
C PRO A 46 -14.90 -8.27 0.55
N GLY A 47 -13.87 -7.44 0.51
CA GLY A 47 -13.87 -6.11 1.13
C GLY A 47 -13.15 -5.04 0.34
N TRP A 48 -13.33 -3.79 0.77
CA TRP A 48 -12.76 -2.60 0.14
C TRP A 48 -11.93 -1.78 1.13
N LEU A 49 -10.68 -1.47 0.75
CA LEU A 49 -9.83 -0.51 1.44
C LEU A 49 -9.83 0.81 0.66
N ARG A 50 -10.42 1.87 1.23
CA ARG A 50 -10.43 3.20 0.62
C ARG A 50 -9.14 3.96 0.93
N ARG A 51 -8.55 4.58 -0.10
CA ARG A 51 -7.34 5.43 0.00
C ARG A 51 -6.18 4.77 0.77
N PRO A 52 -5.78 3.53 0.44
CA PRO A 52 -4.66 2.88 1.11
C PRO A 52 -3.36 3.65 0.82
N LEU A 53 -2.45 3.71 1.80
CA LEU A 53 -1.12 4.25 1.58
C LEU A 53 -0.41 3.43 0.49
N ARG A 54 0.23 4.10 -0.47
CA ARG A 54 1.13 3.48 -1.44
C ARG A 54 2.56 3.76 -1.05
N SER A 55 3.17 2.81 -0.35
CA SER A 55 4.59 2.82 -0.02
C SER A 55 5.18 1.45 -0.35
N ARG A 56 6.50 1.32 -0.31
CA ARG A 56 7.17 0.03 -0.50
C ARG A 56 6.60 -1.04 0.44
N ASP A 57 6.46 -0.71 1.72
CA ASP A 57 5.94 -1.62 2.74
C ASP A 57 4.51 -2.09 2.45
N THR A 58 3.61 -1.17 2.09
CA THR A 58 2.20 -1.54 1.86
C THR A 58 2.02 -2.29 0.55
N LEU A 59 2.86 -2.02 -0.46
CA LEU A 59 2.88 -2.77 -1.72
C LEU A 59 3.42 -4.20 -1.51
N LEU A 60 4.46 -4.38 -0.71
CA LEU A 60 4.97 -5.71 -0.35
C LEU A 60 3.92 -6.52 0.41
N MET A 61 3.21 -5.89 1.36
CA MET A 61 2.11 -6.54 2.09
C MET A 61 0.94 -6.90 1.17
N ALA A 62 0.54 -5.98 0.28
CA ALA A 62 -0.51 -6.25 -0.69
C ALA A 62 -0.14 -7.39 -1.66
N ALA A 63 1.13 -7.44 -2.11
CA ALA A 63 1.63 -8.52 -2.95
C ALA A 63 1.59 -9.87 -2.22
N ARG A 64 1.89 -9.91 -0.92
CA ARG A 64 1.75 -11.13 -0.11
C ARG A 64 0.28 -11.55 0.01
N ALA A 65 -0.61 -10.64 0.38
CA ALA A 65 -2.05 -10.92 0.48
C ALA A 65 -2.66 -11.37 -0.86
N ALA A 66 -2.17 -10.83 -1.99
CA ALA A 66 -2.63 -11.21 -3.32
C ALA A 66 -2.27 -12.63 -3.72
N ARG A 67 -1.12 -13.15 -3.25
CA ARG A 67 -0.71 -14.55 -3.49
C ARG A 67 -1.67 -15.56 -2.85
N ASP A 68 -2.40 -15.16 -1.82
CA ASP A 68 -3.44 -15.96 -1.17
C ASP A 68 -4.79 -15.93 -1.93
N GLY A 69 -4.74 -15.73 -3.25
CA GLY A 69 -5.90 -15.77 -4.14
C GLY A 69 -6.71 -14.48 -4.18
N ARG A 70 -6.10 -13.33 -3.82
CA ARG A 70 -6.76 -12.02 -3.81
C ARG A 70 -6.28 -11.11 -4.93
N ARG A 71 -7.17 -10.33 -5.54
CA ARG A 71 -6.80 -9.38 -6.63
C ARG A 71 -6.57 -7.97 -6.08
N TYR A 72 -5.75 -7.19 -6.77
CA TYR A 72 -5.53 -5.76 -6.58
C TYR A 72 -6.06 -5.02 -7.82
N ARG A 73 -6.97 -4.05 -7.68
CA ARG A 73 -7.34 -3.12 -8.76
C ARG A 73 -6.96 -1.71 -8.34
N GLY A 74 -6.00 -1.11 -9.03
CA GLY A 74 -5.48 0.22 -8.66
C GLY A 74 -6.29 1.34 -9.27
N ASN A 75 -7.11 2.01 -8.46
CA ASN A 75 -7.69 3.36 -8.71
C ASN A 75 -8.00 4.09 -7.37
N GLY A 76 -7.16 3.88 -6.34
CA GLY A 76 -7.36 4.49 -5.01
C GLY A 76 -8.30 3.72 -4.08
N VAL A 77 -8.80 2.57 -4.53
CA VAL A 77 -9.51 1.59 -3.70
C VAL A 77 -8.86 0.23 -3.88
N LEU A 78 -8.46 -0.42 -2.80
CA LEU A 78 -8.04 -1.81 -2.83
C LEU A 78 -9.27 -2.70 -2.70
N GLN A 79 -9.60 -3.43 -3.75
CA GLN A 79 -10.67 -4.43 -3.74
C GLN A 79 -10.07 -5.82 -3.54
N LEU A 80 -10.33 -6.47 -2.41
CA LEU A 80 -9.78 -7.80 -2.13
C LEU A 80 -10.81 -8.89 -2.51
N LEU A 81 -10.76 -9.36 -3.76
CA LEU A 81 -11.67 -10.40 -4.29
C LEU A 81 -11.22 -11.81 -3.90
N ARG A 82 -12.11 -12.75 -3.57
CA ARG A 82 -11.75 -14.19 -3.54
C ARG A 82 -11.56 -14.68 -4.98
N ARG A 83 -10.51 -15.44 -5.27
CA ARG A 83 -10.44 -16.25 -6.49
C ARG A 83 -11.62 -17.24 -6.46
N GLY A 84 -12.71 -16.93 -7.16
CA GLY A 84 -13.80 -17.87 -7.35
C GLY A 84 -13.36 -19.00 -8.29
N ARG A 85 -13.62 -20.26 -7.90
CA ARG A 85 -13.94 -21.31 -8.87
C ARG A 85 -15.01 -20.73 -9.81
N LEU A 86 -14.75 -20.74 -11.11
CA LEU A 86 -15.76 -20.52 -12.14
C LEU A 86 -16.81 -21.64 -11.99
N GLY A 87 -17.84 -21.41 -11.17
CA GLY A 87 -19.07 -22.16 -11.24
C GLY A 87 -19.88 -21.61 -12.41
N ARG A 88 -20.05 -22.42 -13.47
CA ARG A 88 -21.04 -22.15 -14.51
C ARG A 88 -22.40 -21.91 -13.86
N LEU A 89 -22.99 -20.76 -14.10
CA LEU A 89 -24.43 -20.60 -13.97
C LEU A 89 -25.06 -21.39 -15.12
N ARG A 90 -25.95 -22.34 -14.77
CA ARG A 90 -26.95 -22.90 -15.68
C ARG A 90 -28.07 -21.90 -15.84
#